data_AF-A0A4R0QKP6-F1
#
_entry.id   AF-A0A4R0QKP6-F1
#
_cell.length_a   1.000
_cell.length_b   1.000
_cell.length_c   1.000
_cell.angle_alpha   90.00
_cell.angle_beta   90.00
_cell.angle_gamma   90.00
#
_symmetry.space_group_name_H-M   'P 1'
#
loop_
_entity.id
_entity.type
_entity.pdbx_description
1 polymer ?
#
loop_
_entity_poly.entity_id
_entity_poly.type
_entity_poly.pdbx_seq_one_letter_code
_entity_poly.pdbx_strand_id
1 'polypeptide(L)'
;MNTGLKIAAAAAVLSTAALYQDAQAKVNVNINLGAPVIVSSPAPVVVERHGPRRFVVDSRPRFLYTPSLGFYVSVGAPYDIIYYRDRYYIHDDGEWYRSSNYGGPWVIVRQGRVPGRITRYRHEDIRHHRDQEYRRAQSWERRDRPDERNRSDRDRRRDDDRPRWR
;
A
#
# COMPACT_ATOMS: atom_id res chain seq x y z
N MET A 1 -19.52 51.46 25.81
CA MET A 1 -18.96 50.59 26.84
C MET A 1 -20.03 49.62 27.30
N ASN A 2 -19.72 48.33 27.23
CA ASN A 2 -20.16 47.21 28.08
C ASN A 2 -20.24 45.91 27.27
N THR A 3 -19.29 45.07 27.62
CA THR A 3 -18.95 43.71 27.21
C THR A 3 -20.04 42.69 27.54
N GLY A 4 -20.10 41.60 26.74
CA GLY A 4 -20.89 40.41 27.07
C GLY A 4 -20.49 39.21 26.22
N LEU A 5 -19.42 38.52 26.61
CA LEU A 5 -19.00 37.21 26.09
C LEU A 5 -19.96 36.14 26.64
N LYS A 6 -20.58 35.34 25.76
CA LYS A 6 -21.42 34.18 26.14
C LYS A 6 -20.81 32.90 25.59
N ILE A 7 -20.44 32.02 26.52
CA ILE A 7 -20.00 30.64 26.31
C ILE A 7 -21.23 29.82 25.90
N ALA A 8 -21.13 29.06 24.81
CA ALA A 8 -22.14 28.09 24.43
C ALA A 8 -21.56 26.67 24.56
N ALA A 9 -21.98 25.98 25.62
CA ALA A 9 -21.90 24.54 25.74
C ALA A 9 -23.20 23.93 25.16
N ALA A 10 -23.08 22.93 24.31
CA ALA A 10 -24.18 22.08 23.85
C ALA A 10 -23.58 20.77 23.31
N ALA A 11 -24.15 19.59 23.43
CA ALA A 11 -25.21 19.01 24.26
C ALA A 11 -25.07 17.51 23.95
N ALA A 12 -24.83 16.66 24.95
CA ALA A 12 -24.77 15.21 24.73
C ALA A 12 -26.20 14.66 24.73
N VAL A 13 -26.65 14.13 23.59
CA VAL A 13 -27.94 13.46 23.45
C VAL A 13 -27.76 11.96 23.70
N LEU A 14 -28.48 11.45 24.69
CA LEU A 14 -28.66 10.03 25.01
C LEU A 14 -29.52 9.33 23.94
N SER A 15 -29.21 8.08 23.64
CA SER A 15 -30.14 7.17 22.96
C SER A 15 -30.07 5.79 23.59
N THR A 16 -31.19 5.37 24.16
CA THR A 16 -31.49 4.07 24.78
C THR A 16 -32.12 3.11 23.76
N ALA A 17 -31.71 1.84 23.77
CA ALA A 17 -32.47 0.62 23.34
C ALA A 17 -31.48 -0.55 23.28
N ALA A 18 -31.76 -1.81 23.61
CA ALA A 18 -32.89 -2.51 24.22
C ALA A 18 -32.31 -3.82 24.78
N LEU A 19 -32.95 -4.39 25.81
CA LEU A 19 -32.60 -5.67 26.40
C LEU A 19 -32.90 -6.81 25.41
N TYR A 20 -31.98 -7.77 25.29
CA TYR A 20 -32.29 -9.14 24.84
C TYR A 20 -31.68 -10.11 25.84
N GLN A 21 -32.54 -10.68 26.69
CA GLN A 21 -32.27 -11.94 27.39
C GLN A 21 -32.69 -13.08 26.47
N ASP A 22 -31.92 -14.17 26.43
CA ASP A 22 -32.53 -15.48 26.23
C ASP A 22 -31.86 -16.47 27.18
N ALA A 23 -32.63 -16.90 28.17
CA ALA A 23 -32.30 -17.96 29.08
C ALA A 23 -32.76 -19.28 28.44
N GLN A 24 -31.84 -20.15 28.06
CA GLN A 24 -32.18 -21.51 27.66
C GLN A 24 -31.89 -22.45 28.82
N ALA A 25 -32.91 -22.69 29.64
CA ALA A 25 -32.92 -23.75 30.64
C ALA A 25 -32.89 -25.10 29.91
N LYS A 26 -31.78 -25.83 30.01
CA LYS A 26 -31.70 -27.18 29.45
C LYS A 26 -32.12 -28.19 30.51
N VAL A 27 -33.35 -28.71 30.41
CA VAL A 27 -33.83 -29.83 31.21
C VAL A 27 -33.42 -31.12 30.50
N ASN A 28 -32.54 -31.91 31.13
CA ASN A 28 -32.12 -33.20 30.58
C ASN A 28 -32.89 -34.32 31.29
N VAL A 29 -33.73 -35.05 30.55
CA VAL A 29 -34.35 -36.30 31.03
C VAL A 29 -33.57 -37.47 30.43
N ASN A 30 -32.96 -38.30 31.28
CA ASN A 30 -32.19 -39.46 30.86
C ASN A 30 -33.10 -40.69 30.75
N ILE A 31 -33.42 -41.12 29.53
CA ILE A 31 -34.03 -42.42 29.25
C ILE A 31 -32.93 -43.32 28.67
N ASN A 32 -32.54 -44.35 29.41
CA ASN A 32 -31.49 -45.29 29.00
C ASN A 32 -32.03 -46.30 27.98
N LEU A 33 -31.71 -46.12 26.71
CA LEU A 33 -31.94 -47.10 25.65
C LEU A 33 -30.63 -47.35 24.91
N GLY A 34 -29.97 -48.46 25.25
CA GLY A 34 -28.98 -49.21 24.45
C GLY A 34 -27.86 -48.44 23.73
N ALA A 35 -26.63 -48.60 24.24
CA ALA A 35 -25.31 -48.37 23.61
C ALA A 35 -24.97 -46.94 23.12
N PRO A 36 -23.90 -46.29 23.63
CA PRO A 36 -23.50 -44.97 23.16
C PRO A 36 -22.83 -45.06 21.78
N VAL A 37 -23.47 -44.47 20.77
CA VAL A 37 -22.81 -44.09 19.51
C VAL A 37 -21.96 -42.86 19.79
N ILE A 38 -20.63 -43.00 19.81
CA ILE A 38 -19.72 -41.85 19.89
C ILE A 38 -19.73 -41.16 18.52
N VAL A 39 -20.55 -40.12 18.39
CA VAL A 39 -20.54 -39.24 17.21
C VAL A 39 -19.37 -38.26 17.38
N SER A 40 -18.21 -38.59 16.80
CA SER A 40 -17.09 -37.65 16.70
C SER A 40 -17.53 -36.47 15.82
N SER A 41 -17.85 -35.34 16.45
CA SER A 41 -18.13 -34.09 15.72
C SER A 41 -16.85 -33.65 15.01
N PRO A 42 -16.89 -33.31 13.70
CA PRO A 42 -15.72 -32.79 13.02
C PRO A 42 -15.26 -31.51 13.72
N ALA A 43 -13.95 -31.39 13.97
CA ALA A 43 -13.36 -30.22 14.61
C ALA A 43 -13.79 -28.94 13.86
N PRO A 44 -14.16 -27.86 14.56
CA PRO A 44 -14.55 -26.62 13.91
C PRO A 44 -13.36 -26.10 13.11
N VAL A 45 -13.52 -25.99 11.79
CA VAL A 45 -12.57 -25.29 10.93
C VAL A 45 -12.66 -23.81 11.28
N VAL A 46 -11.65 -23.29 11.97
CA VAL A 46 -11.52 -21.85 12.23
C VAL A 46 -11.20 -21.18 10.90
N VAL A 47 -12.23 -20.66 10.23
CA VAL A 47 -12.05 -19.79 9.06
C VAL A 47 -11.71 -18.40 9.61
N GLU A 48 -10.42 -18.03 9.61
CA GLU A 48 -10.01 -16.66 9.91
C GLU A 48 -10.65 -15.70 8.89
N ARG A 49 -11.67 -14.96 9.34
CA ARG A 49 -12.34 -13.96 8.52
C ARG A 49 -11.47 -12.69 8.54
N HIS A 50 -10.50 -12.60 7.62
CA HIS A 50 -9.71 -11.38 7.47
C HIS A 50 -10.65 -10.20 7.16
N GLY A 51 -10.63 -9.17 8.01
CA GLY A 51 -11.39 -7.94 7.80
C GLY A 51 -11.01 -7.24 6.50
N PRO A 52 -11.77 -6.22 6.04
CA PRO A 52 -11.50 -5.55 4.78
C PRO A 52 -10.08 -4.96 4.78
N ARG A 53 -9.28 -5.39 3.80
CA ARG A 53 -7.89 -4.96 3.65
C ARG A 53 -7.83 -3.46 3.37
N ARG A 54 -7.03 -2.73 4.14
CA ARG A 54 -6.85 -1.28 4.02
C ARG A 54 -5.41 -0.96 3.63
N PHE A 55 -5.26 -0.11 2.63
CA PHE A 55 -3.97 0.44 2.22
C PHE A 55 -3.91 1.90 2.62
N VAL A 56 -2.83 2.29 3.30
CA VAL A 56 -2.59 3.69 3.70
C VAL A 56 -1.40 4.21 2.89
N VAL A 57 -1.69 5.13 1.96
CA VAL A 57 -0.67 5.80 1.14
C VAL A 57 -0.78 7.29 1.46
N ASP A 58 0.01 7.71 2.44
CA ASP A 58 0.00 9.05 3.05
C ASP A 58 0.69 10.12 2.20
N SER A 59 1.64 9.70 1.38
CA SER A 59 2.49 10.55 0.55
C SER A 59 2.35 10.18 -0.92
N ARG A 60 2.49 11.18 -1.81
CA ARG A 60 2.37 10.97 -3.25
C ARG A 60 3.55 10.11 -3.75
N PRO A 61 3.30 8.89 -4.27
CA PRO A 61 4.36 8.04 -4.79
C PRO A 61 5.01 8.66 -6.02
N ARG A 62 6.30 8.38 -6.18
CA ARG A 62 6.97 8.58 -7.47
C ARG A 62 6.70 7.36 -8.34
N PHE A 63 6.44 7.60 -9.62
CA PHE A 63 6.20 6.53 -10.60
C PHE A 63 7.34 6.48 -11.61
N LEU A 64 7.92 5.30 -11.76
CA LEU A 64 8.96 5.03 -12.74
C LEU A 64 8.34 4.25 -13.90
N TYR A 65 8.50 4.75 -15.13
CA TYR A 65 8.13 3.98 -16.30
C TYR A 65 9.12 2.83 -16.48
N THR A 66 8.60 1.61 -16.61
CA THR A 66 9.42 0.41 -16.78
C THR A 66 9.19 -0.15 -18.19
N PRO A 67 10.06 0.14 -19.18
CA PRO A 67 9.82 -0.21 -20.58
C PRO A 67 9.62 -1.72 -20.82
N SER A 68 10.34 -2.58 -20.07
CA SER A 68 10.19 -4.03 -20.17
C SER A 68 8.78 -4.51 -19.79
N LEU A 69 8.09 -3.78 -18.91
CA LEU A 69 6.75 -4.08 -18.42
C LEU A 69 5.65 -3.34 -19.22
N GLY A 70 5.96 -2.16 -19.73
CA GLY A 70 5.01 -1.30 -20.46
C GLY A 70 4.01 -0.56 -19.55
N PHE A 71 4.37 -0.33 -18.30
CA PHE A 71 3.58 0.43 -17.33
C PHE A 71 4.49 1.10 -16.28
N TYR A 72 3.89 1.93 -15.45
CA TYR A 72 4.58 2.63 -14.38
C TYR A 72 4.48 1.86 -13.06
N VAL A 73 5.55 1.85 -12.27
CA VAL A 73 5.58 1.24 -10.94
C VAL A 73 6.05 2.26 -9.92
N SER A 74 5.44 2.25 -8.72
CA SER A 74 5.83 3.14 -7.64
C SER A 74 7.23 2.84 -7.12
N VAL A 75 7.94 3.91 -6.73
CA VAL A 75 9.22 3.88 -6.04
C VAL A 75 9.08 4.68 -4.75
N GLY A 76 9.56 4.13 -3.63
CA GLY A 76 9.54 4.78 -2.32
C GLY A 76 8.16 4.82 -1.64
N ALA A 77 7.18 4.09 -2.18
CA ALA A 77 5.88 3.89 -1.54
C ALA A 77 5.87 2.60 -0.69
N PRO A 78 4.99 2.49 0.33
CA PRO A 78 4.88 1.29 1.16
C PRO A 78 4.37 0.06 0.39
N TYR A 79 3.75 0.26 -0.77
CA TYR A 79 3.22 -0.80 -1.63
C TYR A 79 3.73 -0.62 -3.06
N ASP A 80 3.85 -1.72 -3.81
CA ASP A 80 4.13 -1.66 -5.24
C ASP A 80 2.84 -1.34 -6.00
N ILE A 81 2.64 -0.04 -6.21
CA ILE A 81 1.50 0.50 -6.92
C ILE A 81 1.85 0.54 -8.39
N ILE A 82 1.05 -0.15 -9.20
CA ILE A 82 1.17 -0.15 -10.65
C ILE A 82 0.20 0.88 -11.20
N TYR A 83 0.67 1.78 -12.05
CA TYR A 83 -0.18 2.72 -12.79
C TYR A 83 -0.21 2.35 -14.27
N TYR A 84 -1.41 2.06 -14.77
CA TYR A 84 -1.66 1.62 -16.14
C TYR A 84 -3.06 2.01 -16.59
N ARG A 85 -3.16 2.69 -17.75
CA ARG A 85 -4.43 3.14 -18.36
C ARG A 85 -5.35 3.83 -17.34
N ASP A 86 -4.83 4.87 -16.69
CA ASP A 86 -5.56 5.73 -15.74
C ASP A 86 -6.10 5.04 -14.49
N ARG A 87 -5.52 3.88 -14.14
CA ARG A 87 -5.88 3.16 -12.93
C ARG A 87 -4.65 2.70 -12.17
N TYR A 88 -4.82 2.62 -10.87
CA TYR A 88 -3.82 2.13 -9.93
C TYR A 88 -4.18 0.72 -9.50
N TYR A 89 -3.17 -0.14 -9.40
CA TYR A 89 -3.32 -1.53 -9.01
C TYR A 89 -2.33 -1.88 -7.90
N ILE A 90 -2.77 -2.69 -6.95
CA ILE A 90 -1.91 -3.34 -5.96
C ILE A 90 -2.23 -4.83 -6.01
N HIS A 91 -1.20 -5.67 -6.00
CA HIS A 91 -1.34 -7.09 -5.75
C HIS A 91 -0.89 -7.36 -4.32
N ASP A 92 -1.75 -8.02 -3.56
CA ASP A 92 -1.44 -8.37 -2.18
C ASP A 92 -2.24 -9.58 -1.72
N ASP A 93 -1.56 -10.51 -1.05
CA ASP A 93 -2.11 -11.76 -0.52
C ASP A 93 -2.94 -12.56 -1.54
N GLY A 94 -2.46 -12.60 -2.79
CA GLY A 94 -3.13 -13.31 -3.90
C GLY A 94 -4.34 -12.57 -4.47
N GLU A 95 -4.71 -11.42 -3.92
CA GLU A 95 -5.79 -10.59 -4.40
C GLU A 95 -5.28 -9.36 -5.15
N TRP A 96 -6.09 -8.92 -6.12
CA TRP A 96 -5.85 -7.67 -6.81
C TRP A 96 -6.78 -6.60 -6.28
N TYR A 97 -6.22 -5.41 -6.11
CA TYR A 97 -6.91 -4.21 -5.69
C TYR A 97 -6.73 -3.14 -6.75
N ARG A 98 -7.75 -2.30 -6.92
CA ARG A 98 -7.71 -1.21 -7.90
C ARG A 98 -8.28 0.06 -7.33
N SER A 99 -7.75 1.19 -7.77
CA SER A 99 -8.25 2.53 -7.46
C SER A 99 -8.13 3.46 -8.67
N SER A 100 -8.91 4.54 -8.69
CA SER A 100 -8.73 5.67 -9.61
C SER A 100 -7.71 6.69 -9.11
N ASN A 101 -7.27 6.58 -7.86
CA ASN A 101 -6.26 7.45 -7.23
C ASN A 101 -5.24 6.60 -6.46
N TYR A 102 -3.97 7.00 -6.45
CA TYR A 102 -2.90 6.30 -5.72
C TYR A 102 -3.16 6.18 -4.21
N GLY A 103 -3.97 7.07 -3.64
CA GLY A 103 -4.35 7.07 -2.22
C GLY A 103 -5.52 6.13 -1.88
N GLY A 104 -6.15 5.53 -2.89
CA GLY A 104 -7.43 4.84 -2.75
C GLY A 104 -8.63 5.75 -3.05
N PRO A 105 -9.87 5.30 -2.77
CA PRO A 105 -10.21 4.04 -2.11
C PRO A 105 -9.85 2.82 -2.97
N TRP A 106 -9.35 1.78 -2.32
CA TRP A 106 -8.96 0.52 -2.97
C TRP A 106 -10.11 -0.47 -2.94
N VAL A 107 -10.46 -1.03 -4.10
CA VAL A 107 -11.50 -2.06 -4.20
C VAL A 107 -10.90 -3.36 -4.75
N ILE A 108 -11.35 -4.49 -4.22
CA ILE A 108 -10.97 -5.81 -4.73
C ILE A 108 -11.45 -5.92 -6.18
N VAL A 109 -10.59 -6.47 -7.03
CA VAL A 109 -10.88 -6.76 -8.43
C VAL A 109 -10.50 -8.20 -8.73
N ARG A 110 -11.42 -8.91 -9.39
CA ARG A 110 -11.16 -10.29 -9.83
C ARG A 110 -10.00 -10.30 -10.82
N GLN A 111 -9.15 -11.31 -10.77
CA GLN A 111 -7.96 -11.44 -11.63
C GLN A 111 -8.27 -11.22 -13.12
N GLY A 112 -9.36 -11.80 -13.65
CA GLY A 112 -9.76 -11.61 -15.06
C GLY A 112 -10.23 -10.20 -15.45
N ARG A 113 -10.36 -9.28 -14.48
CA ARG A 113 -10.68 -7.86 -14.69
C ARG A 113 -9.46 -6.95 -14.56
N VAL A 114 -8.31 -7.52 -14.20
CA VAL A 114 -7.01 -6.84 -14.26
C VAL A 114 -6.48 -6.97 -15.69
N PRO A 115 -5.90 -5.90 -16.27
CA PRO A 115 -5.33 -5.97 -17.61
C PRO A 115 -4.29 -7.08 -17.75
N GLY A 116 -4.40 -7.90 -18.79
CA GLY A 116 -3.48 -9.02 -19.05
C GLY A 116 -2.01 -8.60 -19.16
N ARG A 117 -1.75 -7.35 -19.54
CA ARG A 117 -0.42 -6.74 -19.56
C ARG A 117 0.27 -6.77 -18.20
N ILE A 118 -0.50 -6.61 -17.12
CA ILE A 118 -0.04 -6.64 -15.72
C ILE A 118 0.05 -8.09 -15.25
N THR A 119 -1.02 -8.86 -15.40
CA THR A 119 -1.14 -10.21 -14.80
C THR A 119 -0.21 -11.25 -15.42
N ARG A 120 0.38 -10.98 -16.58
CA ARG A 120 1.39 -11.86 -17.19
C ARG A 120 2.74 -11.89 -16.46
N TYR A 121 2.95 -10.96 -15.53
CA TYR A 121 4.15 -10.90 -14.70
C TYR A 121 3.81 -11.31 -13.28
N ARG A 122 4.72 -12.03 -12.63
CA ARG A 122 4.63 -12.21 -11.19
C ARG A 122 4.96 -10.91 -10.48
N HIS A 123 4.45 -10.74 -9.27
CA HIS A 123 4.72 -9.56 -8.47
C HIS A 123 6.22 -9.35 -8.23
N GLU A 124 6.95 -10.43 -7.98
CA GLU A 124 8.41 -10.42 -7.80
C GLU A 124 9.14 -9.90 -9.05
N ASP A 125 8.69 -10.30 -10.25
CA ASP A 125 9.30 -9.87 -11.52
C ASP A 125 9.09 -8.38 -11.75
N ILE A 126 7.90 -7.86 -11.40
CA ILE A 126 7.59 -6.43 -11.50
C ILE A 126 8.56 -5.61 -10.63
N ARG A 127 8.77 -6.03 -9.38
CA ARG A 127 9.76 -5.40 -8.48
C ARG A 127 11.16 -5.45 -9.06
N HIS A 128 11.58 -6.62 -9.55
CA HIS A 128 12.91 -6.80 -10.12
C HIS A 128 13.17 -5.86 -11.31
N HIS A 129 12.23 -5.79 -12.25
CA HIS A 129 12.34 -4.91 -13.42
C HIS A 129 12.33 -3.43 -13.04
N ARG A 130 11.46 -3.01 -12.13
CA ARG A 130 11.47 -1.63 -11.60
C ARG A 130 12.83 -1.29 -10.99
N ASP A 131 13.39 -2.15 -10.15
CA ASP A 131 14.64 -1.87 -9.45
C ASP A 131 15.84 -1.83 -10.40
N GLN A 132 15.79 -2.61 -11.47
CA GLN A 132 16.77 -2.55 -12.55
C GLN A 132 16.71 -1.22 -13.29
N GLU A 133 15.51 -0.76 -13.67
CA GLU A 133 15.32 0.55 -14.30
C GLU A 133 15.68 1.70 -13.38
N TYR A 134 15.34 1.59 -12.08
CA TYR A 134 15.70 2.60 -11.10
C TYR A 134 17.22 2.76 -10.97
N ARG A 135 17.95 1.63 -10.92
CA ARG A 135 19.43 1.61 -10.93
C ARG A 135 20.01 2.20 -12.21
N ARG A 136 19.43 1.88 -13.38
CA ARG A 136 19.84 2.46 -14.67
C ARG A 136 19.66 3.97 -14.67
N ALA A 137 18.48 4.47 -14.29
CA ALA A 137 18.18 5.89 -14.22
C ALA A 137 19.15 6.64 -13.30
N GLN A 138 19.46 6.08 -12.13
CA GLN A 138 20.44 6.64 -11.19
C GLN A 138 21.88 6.66 -11.74
N SER A 139 22.26 5.68 -12.55
CA SER A 139 23.59 5.63 -13.17
C SER A 139 23.79 6.78 -14.18
N TRP A 140 22.77 7.06 -15.00
CA TRP A 140 22.81 8.17 -15.95
C TRP A 140 22.96 9.51 -15.24
N GLU A 141 22.19 9.74 -14.17
CA GLU A 141 22.27 10.97 -13.39
C GLU A 141 23.67 11.21 -12.79
N ARG A 142 24.36 10.15 -12.36
CA ARG A 142 25.73 10.26 -11.83
C ARG A 142 26.75 10.60 -12.92
N ARG A 143 26.54 10.12 -14.14
CA ARG A 143 27.47 10.31 -15.26
C ARG A 143 27.43 11.73 -15.82
N ASP A 144 26.26 12.35 -15.78
CA ASP A 144 26.05 13.70 -16.31
C ASP A 144 26.38 14.80 -15.30
N ARG A 145 26.76 14.47 -14.05
CA ARG A 145 27.36 15.43 -13.13
C ARG A 145 28.81 15.65 -13.56
N PRO A 146 29.18 16.82 -14.10
CA PRO A 146 30.57 17.10 -14.40
C PRO A 146 31.35 17.00 -13.09
N ASP A 147 32.40 16.21 -13.06
CA ASP A 147 33.26 16.08 -11.89
C ASP A 147 33.82 17.47 -11.54
N GLU A 148 33.19 18.17 -10.59
CA GLU A 148 33.64 19.50 -10.13
C GLU A 148 35.09 19.45 -9.64
N ARG A 149 35.54 18.28 -9.19
CA ARG A 149 36.93 18.00 -8.81
C ARG A 149 37.93 18.36 -9.91
N ASN A 150 37.61 18.07 -11.17
CA ASN A 150 38.52 18.28 -12.30
C ASN A 150 38.53 19.75 -12.80
N ARG A 151 37.48 20.53 -12.50
CA ARG A 151 37.48 21.97 -12.78
C ARG A 151 38.44 22.71 -11.83
N SER A 152 38.45 22.37 -10.54
CA SER A 152 39.31 23.04 -9.57
C SER A 152 40.81 22.90 -9.89
N ASP A 153 41.22 21.74 -10.43
CA ASP A 153 42.63 21.53 -10.81
C ASP A 153 43.00 22.25 -12.12
N ARG A 154 42.04 22.41 -13.05
CA ARG A 154 42.25 23.23 -14.25
C ARG A 154 42.35 24.72 -13.92
N ASP A 155 41.50 25.21 -13.04
CA ASP A 155 41.49 26.62 -12.65
C ASP A 155 42.77 26.97 -11.88
N ARG A 156 43.22 26.11 -10.95
CA ARG A 156 44.52 26.29 -10.25
C ARG A 156 45.70 26.37 -11.22
N ARG A 157 45.78 25.45 -12.20
CA ARG A 157 46.85 25.48 -13.20
C ARG A 157 46.85 26.75 -14.05
N ARG A 158 45.66 27.30 -14.33
CA ARG A 158 45.51 28.54 -15.12
C ARG A 158 45.96 29.79 -14.37
N ASP A 159 45.90 29.78 -13.04
CA ASP A 159 46.40 30.88 -12.21
C ASP A 159 47.94 30.84 -12.04
N ASP A 160 48.55 29.66 -12.07
CA ASP A 160 50.01 29.49 -11.99
C ASP A 160 50.74 29.92 -13.28
N ASP A 161 50.10 29.79 -14.44
CA ASP A 161 50.67 30.19 -15.75
C ASP A 161 50.54 31.69 -16.05
N ARG A 162 50.04 32.51 -15.11
CA ARG A 162 49.85 33.95 -15.34
C ARG A 162 51.19 34.71 -15.22
N PRO A 163 51.69 35.37 -16.28
CA PRO A 163 52.96 36.09 -16.21
C PRO A 163 52.89 37.20 -15.15
N ARG A 164 53.72 37.10 -14.12
CA ARG A 164 53.90 38.15 -13.13
C ARG A 164 54.79 39.23 -13.74
N TRP A 165 54.16 40.23 -14.37
CA TRP A 165 54.86 41.43 -14.82
C TRP A 165 55.47 42.16 -13.61
N ARG A 166 56.76 42.49 -13.73
CA ARG A 166 57.51 43.40 -12.86
C ARG A 166 58.18 44.44 -13.74
#